data_AF-A0A8C6FHD5-F1
#
_entry.id   AF-A0A8C6FHD5-F1
#
_cell.length_a   1.000
_cell.length_b   1.000
_cell.length_c   1.000
_cell.angle_alpha   90.00
_cell.angle_beta   90.00
_cell.angle_gamma   90.00
#
_symmetry.space_group_name_H-M   'P 1'
#
loop_
_entity.id
_entity.type
_entity.pdbx_description
1 polymer ?
#
loop_
_entity_poly.entity_id
_entity_poly.type
_entity_poly.pdbx_seq_one_letter_code
_entity_poly.pdbx_strand_id
1 'polypeptide(L)'
;MCLLAIFMSSLEKCLFSSLAHFLIGSFIFLELSCKSCLYNLEINPLSVASFVIIFSHSEGCLFTLLIVSFAVQKLLILIRSHLFIFAFISKILGGGSWGSCCDLCRRVFCLCSPLGVL
;
A
#
# COMPACT_ATOMS: atom_id res chain seq x y z
N MET A 1 -18.71 6.93 17.16
CA MET A 1 -19.13 6.82 15.75
C MET A 1 -18.26 7.69 14.83
N CYS A 2 -18.12 9.01 15.08
CA CYS A 2 -17.43 9.94 14.16
C CYS A 2 -15.93 9.65 13.92
N LEU A 3 -15.16 9.29 14.96
CA LEU A 3 -13.73 8.99 14.86
C LEU A 3 -13.42 7.79 13.96
N LEU A 4 -14.27 6.76 14.03
CA LEU A 4 -14.13 5.53 13.25
C LEU A 4 -14.38 5.82 11.76
N ALA A 5 -15.35 6.69 11.45
CA ALA A 5 -15.61 7.14 10.09
C ALA A 5 -14.44 7.95 9.50
N ILE A 6 -13.84 8.87 10.28
CA ILE A 6 -12.66 9.64 9.84
C ILE A 6 -11.46 8.70 9.58
N PHE A 7 -11.26 7.72 10.45
CA PHE A 7 -10.19 6.73 10.30
C PHE A 7 -10.35 5.89 9.03
N MET A 8 -11.54 5.33 8.79
CA MET A 8 -11.81 4.55 7.57
C MET A 8 -11.68 5.42 6.31
N SER A 9 -12.17 6.66 6.36
CA SER A 9 -12.14 7.59 5.22
C SER A 9 -10.72 7.96 4.79
N SER A 10 -9.82 8.23 5.73
CA SER A 10 -8.44 8.54 5.34
C SER A 10 -7.63 7.31 4.98
N LEU A 11 -7.92 6.18 5.60
CA LEU A 11 -7.23 4.95 5.31
C LEU A 11 -7.44 4.52 3.87
N GLU A 12 -8.69 4.62 3.40
CA GLU A 12 -9.05 4.36 2.01
C GLU A 12 -8.30 5.31 1.06
N LYS A 13 -8.24 6.61 1.38
CA LYS A 13 -7.51 7.61 0.58
C LYS A 13 -6.00 7.35 0.53
N CYS A 14 -5.37 6.99 1.65
CA CYS A 14 -3.93 6.66 1.69
C CYS A 14 -3.61 5.40 0.90
N LEU A 15 -4.42 4.34 1.04
CA LEU A 15 -4.28 3.10 0.28
C LEU A 15 -4.41 3.36 -1.22
N PHE A 16 -5.42 4.13 -1.63
CA PHE A 16 -5.67 4.42 -3.05
C PHE A 16 -4.53 5.24 -3.67
N SER A 17 -4.00 6.22 -2.95
CA SER A 17 -2.86 7.03 -3.40
C SER A 17 -1.58 6.22 -3.52
N SER A 18 -1.27 5.38 -2.51
CA SER A 18 -0.08 4.52 -2.55
C SER A 18 -0.16 3.49 -3.67
N LEU A 19 -1.34 2.91 -3.89
CA LEU A 19 -1.58 1.95 -4.96
C LEU A 19 -1.41 2.61 -6.33
N ALA A 20 -1.95 3.82 -6.53
CA ALA A 20 -1.81 4.56 -7.78
C ALA A 20 -0.35 4.87 -8.12
N HIS A 21 0.43 5.38 -7.14
CA HIS A 21 1.85 5.64 -7.34
C HIS A 21 2.64 4.37 -7.68
N PHE A 22 2.36 3.27 -7.00
CA PHE A 22 3.01 1.99 -7.28
C PHE A 22 2.64 1.47 -8.67
N LEU A 23 1.35 1.52 -9.05
CA LEU A 23 0.89 1.11 -10.37
C LEU A 23 1.56 1.92 -11.48
N ILE A 24 1.65 3.24 -11.32
CA ILE A 24 2.26 4.13 -12.30
C ILE A 24 3.74 3.80 -12.49
N GLY A 25 4.49 3.63 -11.39
CA GLY A 25 5.91 3.25 -11.46
C GLY A 25 6.13 1.88 -12.12
N SER A 26 5.31 0.89 -11.75
CA SER A 26 5.37 -0.45 -12.35
C SER A 26 4.98 -0.43 -13.84
N PHE A 27 4.03 0.42 -14.24
CA PHE A 27 3.57 0.54 -15.62
C PHE A 27 4.62 1.20 -16.53
N ILE A 28 5.30 2.26 -16.04
CA ILE A 28 6.39 2.90 -16.78
C ILE A 28 7.57 1.93 -16.95
N PHE A 29 7.92 1.17 -15.91
CA PHE A 29 8.98 0.15 -15.98
C PHE A 29 8.64 -0.95 -16.99
N LEU A 30 7.38 -1.39 -17.00
CA LEU A 30 6.85 -2.36 -17.95
C LEU A 30 6.95 -1.85 -19.39
N GLU A 31 6.51 -0.60 -19.64
CA GLU A 31 6.51 0.01 -20.97
C GLU A 31 7.93 0.26 -21.50
N LEU A 32 8.85 0.71 -20.63
CA LEU A 32 10.26 0.89 -20.98
C LEU A 32 10.93 -0.44 -21.33
N SER A 33 10.65 -1.48 -20.53
CA SER A 33 11.14 -2.84 -20.78
C SER A 33 10.58 -3.40 -22.08
N CYS A 34 9.29 -3.15 -22.39
CA CYS A 34 8.66 -3.60 -23.64
C CYS A 34 9.33 -2.97 -24.88
N LYS A 35 9.61 -1.66 -24.85
CA LYS A 35 10.36 -1.01 -25.95
C LYS A 35 11.78 -1.51 -26.07
N SER A 36 12.47 -1.75 -24.95
CA SER A 36 13.83 -2.31 -24.97
C SER A 36 13.87 -3.76 -25.49
N CYS A 37 12.85 -4.59 -25.20
CA CYS A 37 12.70 -5.92 -25.81
C CYS A 37 12.54 -5.84 -27.32
N LEU A 38 11.70 -4.92 -27.80
CA LEU A 38 11.42 -4.72 -29.22
C LEU A 38 12.68 -4.23 -29.96
N TYR A 39 13.48 -3.37 -29.34
CA TYR A 39 14.77 -2.92 -29.88
C TYR A 39 15.81 -4.05 -29.93
N ASN A 40 15.91 -4.87 -28.87
CA ASN A 40 16.82 -6.02 -28.86
C ASN A 40 16.37 -7.16 -29.81
N LEU A 41 15.06 -7.29 -30.05
CA LEU A 41 14.46 -8.24 -30.99
C LEU A 41 14.92 -8.00 -32.43
N GLU A 42 15.18 -6.74 -32.81
CA GLU A 42 15.69 -6.37 -34.14
C GLU A 42 17.16 -6.77 -34.35
N ILE A 43 17.94 -6.86 -33.27
CA ILE A 43 19.39 -7.16 -33.32
C ILE A 43 19.65 -8.67 -33.22
N ASN A 44 18.92 -9.42 -32.38
CA ASN A 44 19.10 -10.87 -32.24
C ASN A 44 17.86 -11.61 -31.68
N PRO A 45 17.16 -12.41 -32.49
CA PRO A 45 15.95 -13.13 -32.05
C PRO A 45 16.22 -14.26 -31.05
N LEU A 46 17.47 -14.74 -30.90
CA LEU A 46 17.79 -15.85 -29.98
C LEU A 46 17.69 -15.45 -28.50
N SER A 47 17.90 -14.18 -28.17
CA SER A 47 17.85 -13.66 -26.79
C SER A 47 16.42 -13.43 -26.28
N VAL A 48 15.42 -13.52 -27.15
CA VAL A 48 14.01 -13.22 -26.86
C VAL A 48 13.36 -14.30 -26.01
N ALA A 49 13.65 -15.57 -26.30
CA ALA A 49 13.03 -16.69 -25.60
C ALA A 49 13.35 -16.66 -24.10
N SER A 50 14.62 -16.42 -23.74
CA SER A 50 15.07 -16.29 -22.36
C SER A 50 14.55 -15.01 -21.69
N PHE A 51 14.49 -13.89 -22.41
CA PHE A 51 14.01 -12.63 -21.84
C PHE A 51 12.52 -12.67 -21.51
N VAL A 52 11.68 -13.21 -22.41
CA VAL A 52 10.22 -13.33 -22.20
C VAL A 52 9.93 -14.21 -20.98
N ILE A 53 10.65 -15.33 -20.79
CA ILE A 53 10.47 -16.22 -19.64
C ILE A 53 10.78 -15.51 -18.32
N ILE A 54 11.90 -14.77 -18.26
CA ILE A 54 12.31 -14.05 -17.05
C ILE A 54 11.34 -12.91 -16.75
N PHE A 55 10.88 -12.21 -17.77
CA PHE A 55 10.03 -11.04 -17.63
C PHE A 55 8.60 -11.40 -17.20
N SER A 56 7.97 -12.40 -17.85
CA SER A 56 6.65 -12.90 -17.46
C SER A 56 6.65 -13.46 -16.04
N HIS A 57 7.74 -14.10 -15.61
CA HIS A 57 7.86 -14.58 -14.24
C HIS A 57 8.01 -13.42 -13.23
N SER A 58 8.82 -12.41 -13.57
CA SER A 58 9.05 -11.23 -12.73
C SER A 58 7.76 -10.41 -12.54
N GLU A 59 7.04 -10.12 -13.62
CA GLU A 59 5.75 -9.41 -13.56
C GLU A 59 4.71 -10.18 -12.74
N GLY A 60 4.57 -11.47 -12.99
CA GLY A 60 3.63 -12.31 -12.24
C GLY A 60 3.97 -12.37 -10.75
N CYS A 61 5.26 -12.42 -10.41
CA CYS A 61 5.72 -12.43 -9.03
C CYS A 61 5.48 -11.07 -8.34
N LEU A 62 5.81 -9.95 -8.99
CA LEU A 62 5.55 -8.60 -8.49
C LEU A 62 4.06 -8.33 -8.28
N PHE A 63 3.23 -8.74 -9.25
CA PHE A 63 1.78 -8.59 -9.15
C PHE A 63 1.21 -9.41 -8.00
N THR A 64 1.69 -10.64 -7.82
CA THR A 64 1.31 -11.49 -6.67
C THR A 64 1.76 -10.86 -5.35
N LEU A 65 2.99 -10.35 -5.30
CA LEU A 65 3.55 -9.69 -4.11
C LEU A 65 2.75 -8.44 -3.73
N LEU A 66 2.27 -7.68 -4.72
CA LEU A 66 1.39 -6.53 -4.52
C LEU A 66 0.03 -6.94 -3.96
N ILE A 67 -0.59 -7.96 -4.53
CA ILE A 67 -1.88 -8.47 -4.04
C ILE A 67 -1.74 -8.96 -2.60
N VAL A 68 -0.68 -9.71 -2.29
CA VAL A 68 -0.39 -10.19 -0.93
C VAL A 68 -0.13 -9.01 0.01
N SER A 69 0.70 -8.03 -0.40
CA SER A 69 0.98 -6.84 0.40
C SER A 69 -0.28 -6.02 0.67
N PHE A 70 -1.17 -5.90 -0.30
CA PHE A 70 -2.46 -5.23 -0.17
C PHE A 70 -3.39 -5.98 0.79
N ALA A 71 -3.49 -7.30 0.66
CA ALA A 71 -4.28 -8.15 1.56
C ALA A 71 -3.76 -8.05 3.01
N VAL A 72 -2.44 -8.13 3.21
CA VAL A 72 -1.79 -8.00 4.51
C VAL A 72 -1.96 -6.60 5.08
N GLN A 73 -1.80 -5.54 4.29
CA GLN A 73 -2.08 -4.16 4.74
C GLN A 73 -3.52 -4.03 5.22
N LYS A 74 -4.49 -4.48 4.44
CA LYS A 74 -5.92 -4.42 4.79
C LYS A 74 -6.24 -5.18 6.07
N LEU A 75 -5.58 -6.32 6.29
CA LEU A 75 -5.73 -7.15 7.48
C LEU A 75 -5.07 -6.52 8.72
N LEU A 76 -3.86 -5.97 8.60
CA LEU A 76 -3.18 -5.23 9.67
C LEU A 76 -3.97 -4.00 10.11
N ILE A 77 -4.53 -3.27 9.15
CA ILE A 77 -5.39 -2.12 9.39
C ILE A 77 -6.62 -2.53 10.20
N LEU A 78 -7.25 -3.65 9.84
CA LEU A 78 -8.42 -4.16 10.53
C LEU A 78 -8.10 -4.50 11.99
N ILE A 79 -7.01 -5.25 12.22
CA ILE A 79 -6.54 -5.62 13.56
C ILE A 79 -6.26 -4.36 14.40
N ARG A 80 -5.56 -3.38 13.81
CA ARG A 80 -5.23 -2.12 14.49
C ARG A 80 -6.47 -1.30 14.83
N SER A 81 -7.45 -1.24 13.93
CA SER A 81 -8.73 -0.57 14.20
C SER A 81 -9.50 -1.22 15.35
N HIS A 82 -9.49 -2.56 15.42
CA HIS A 82 -10.17 -3.30 16.47
C HIS A 82 -9.51 -3.12 17.85
N LEU A 83 -8.17 -3.14 17.90
CA LEU A 83 -7.41 -2.81 19.11
C LEU A 83 -7.69 -1.37 19.58
N PHE A 84 -7.85 -0.43 18.64
CA PHE A 84 -8.14 0.96 18.95
C PHE A 84 -9.53 1.14 19.57
N ILE A 85 -10.53 0.41 19.06
CA ILE A 85 -11.89 0.38 19.63
C ILE A 85 -11.85 -0.21 21.04
N PHE A 86 -11.13 -1.32 21.24
CA PHE A 86 -10.99 -1.96 22.55
C PHE A 86 -10.32 -1.03 23.58
N ALA A 87 -9.23 -0.37 23.19
CA ALA A 87 -8.55 0.62 24.03
C ALA A 87 -9.48 1.79 24.37
N PHE A 88 -10.30 2.25 23.42
CA PHE A 88 -11.28 3.32 23.64
C PHE A 88 -12.34 2.92 24.67
N ILE A 89 -12.91 1.72 24.56
CA ILE A 89 -13.88 1.18 25.52
C ILE A 89 -13.26 1.08 26.91
N SER A 90 -12.05 0.53 27.02
CA SER A 90 -11.31 0.43 28.28
C SER A 90 -11.08 1.81 28.93
N LYS A 91 -10.73 2.82 28.12
CA LYS A 91 -10.47 4.19 28.58
C LYS A 91 -11.74 4.90 29.07
N ILE A 92 -12.90 4.63 28.48
CA ILE A 92 -14.21 5.12 28.95
C ILE A 92 -14.59 4.45 30.26
N LEU A 93 -14.41 3.13 30.36
CA LEU A 93 -14.73 2.36 31.56
C LEU A 93 -13.88 2.76 32.77
N GLY A 94 -12.61 3.12 32.54
CA GLY A 94 -11.67 3.55 33.59
C GLY A 94 -11.77 5.02 34.05
N GLY A 95 -12.78 5.79 33.62
CA GLY A 95 -13.00 7.17 34.08
C GLY A 95 -12.01 8.22 33.54
N GLY A 96 -11.27 7.93 32.47
CA GLY A 96 -10.22 8.82 31.96
C GLY A 96 -10.74 10.06 31.22
N SER A 97 -10.39 11.26 31.70
CA SER A 97 -10.72 12.58 31.10
C SER A 97 -10.41 12.66 29.58
N TRP A 98 -11.37 13.16 28.79
CA TRP A 98 -11.46 13.02 27.33
C TRP A 98 -10.50 13.91 26.49
N GLY A 99 -9.63 14.70 27.13
CA GLY A 99 -8.82 15.73 26.45
C GLY A 99 -7.72 15.24 25.49
N SER A 100 -7.23 14.01 25.61
CA SER A 100 -6.05 13.52 24.84
C SER A 100 -6.38 12.75 23.55
N CYS A 101 -7.67 12.50 23.26
CA CYS A 101 -8.07 11.67 22.11
C CYS A 101 -7.74 12.29 20.74
N CYS A 102 -7.71 13.62 20.65
CA CYS A 102 -7.34 14.33 19.40
C CYS A 102 -5.86 14.20 19.03
N ASP A 103 -4.96 13.99 19.99
CA ASP A 103 -3.51 13.90 19.74
C ASP A 103 -3.10 12.51 19.21
N LEU A 104 -3.74 11.46 19.75
CA LEU A 104 -3.50 10.08 19.34
C LEU A 104 -3.95 9.84 17.88
N CYS A 105 -5.06 10.46 17.45
CA CYS A 105 -5.55 10.35 16.08
C CYS A 105 -4.61 11.03 15.07
N ARG A 106 -4.01 12.17 15.44
CA ARG A 106 -3.02 12.88 14.61
C ARG A 106 -1.73 12.08 14.47
N ARG A 107 -1.25 11.45 15.55
CA ARG A 107 0.00 10.68 15.56
C ARG A 107 -0.12 9.37 14.76
N VAL A 108 -1.28 8.70 14.78
CA VAL A 108 -1.53 7.48 13.99
C VAL A 108 -1.64 7.78 12.49
N PHE A 109 -2.26 8.91 12.12
CA PHE A 109 -2.34 9.36 10.73
C PHE A 109 -0.98 9.82 10.18
N CYS A 110 -0.19 10.54 10.99
CA CYS A 110 1.16 10.94 10.61
C CYS A 110 2.07 9.72 10.39
N LEU A 111 1.92 8.63 11.15
CA LEU A 111 2.72 7.42 10.95
C LEU A 111 2.34 6.61 9.70
N CYS A 112 1.12 6.80 9.18
CA CYS A 112 0.61 6.06 8.00
C CYS A 112 0.77 6.84 6.69
N SER A 113 1.12 8.12 6.77
CA SER A 113 1.57 8.89 5.61
C SER A 113 3.02 8.49 5.31
N PRO A 114 3.35 7.96 4.12
CA PRO A 114 4.74 7.68 3.75
C PRO A 114 5.60 8.95 3.56
N LEU A 115 5.14 10.12 3.99
CA LEU A 115 5.77 11.41 3.69
C LEU A 115 6.65 11.89 4.85
N GLY A 116 7.73 11.15 5.05
CA GLY A 116 8.98 11.63 5.64
C GLY A 116 10.13 11.59 4.63
N VAL A 117 9.85 11.53 3.32
CA VAL A 117 10.83 11.59 2.23
C VAL A 117 10.22 12.29 1.01
N LEU A 118 10.13 13.62 1.06
CA LEU A 118 10.59 14.56 0.03
C LEU A 118 10.56 15.98 0.60
#